data_AF-A0A1S9I2X0-F1
#
_entry.id   AF-A0A1S9I2X0-F1
#
_cell.length_a   1.000
_cell.length_b   1.000
_cell.length_c   1.000
_cell.angle_alpha   90.00
_cell.angle_beta   90.00
_cell.angle_gamma   90.00
#
_symmetry.space_group_name_H-M   'P 1'
#
loop_
_entity.id
_entity.type
_entity.pdbx_description
1 polymer ?
#
loop_
_entity_poly.entity_id
_entity_poly.type
_entity_poly.pdbx_seq_one_letter_code
_entity_poly.pdbx_strand_id
1 'polypeptide(L)'
;MIYIVAQYILIVILIIAIGYFLYLIRNKSEDYLENYYGLSDIIINTDYENEKSRENIKIILRTIGTSVYEVEEKFSNEPNEIKEDRALKKAQQLLKEYKFKGKINEDTLRYLIRINCALMNDLYK
;
A
#
# COMPACT_ATOMS: atom_id res chain seq x y z
N MET A 1 -5.38 -55.37 15.12
CA MET A 1 -6.70 -54.74 14.86
C MET A 1 -6.74 -53.31 15.40
N ILE A 2 -6.52 -53.07 16.70
CA ILE A 2 -6.50 -51.72 17.32
C ILE A 2 -5.49 -50.77 16.64
N TYR A 3 -4.28 -51.24 16.33
CA TYR A 3 -3.26 -50.42 15.64
C TYR A 3 -3.69 -49.95 14.25
N ILE A 4 -4.42 -50.78 13.51
CA ILE A 4 -4.95 -50.43 12.19
C ILE A 4 -6.03 -49.35 12.35
N VAL A 5 -6.94 -49.53 13.30
CA VAL A 5 -7.98 -48.53 13.61
C VAL A 5 -7.36 -47.19 14.04
N ALA A 6 -6.32 -47.20 14.87
CA ALA A 6 -5.61 -46.00 15.30
C ALA A 6 -4.92 -45.26 14.14
N GLN A 7 -4.31 -46.00 13.20
CA GLN A 7 -3.71 -45.41 12.00
C GLN A 7 -4.75 -44.72 11.12
N TYR A 8 -5.92 -45.33 10.92
CA TYR A 8 -7.02 -44.72 10.16
C TYR A 8 -7.53 -43.44 10.83
N ILE A 9 -7.68 -43.43 12.16
CA ILE A 9 -8.08 -42.24 12.90
C ILE A 9 -7.05 -41.10 12.73
N LEU A 10 -5.76 -41.42 12.80
CA LEU A 10 -4.68 -40.44 12.58
C LEU A 10 -4.71 -39.87 11.16
N ILE A 11 -4.96 -40.70 10.15
CA ILE A 11 -5.08 -40.25 8.75
C ILE A 11 -6.27 -39.29 8.60
N VAL A 12 -7.42 -39.60 9.21
CA VAL A 12 -8.60 -38.73 9.16
C VAL A 12 -8.32 -37.38 9.85
N ILE A 13 -7.67 -37.39 11.02
CA ILE A 13 -7.27 -36.16 11.72
C ILE A 13 -6.32 -35.32 10.86
N LEU A 14 -5.34 -35.97 10.22
CA LEU A 14 -4.38 -35.29 9.34
C LEU A 14 -5.08 -34.60 8.17
N ILE A 15 -6.03 -35.26 7.52
CA ILE A 15 -6.80 -34.69 6.41
C ILE A 15 -7.61 -33.47 6.89
N ILE A 16 -8.25 -33.55 8.06
CA ILE A 16 -9.00 -32.43 8.64
C ILE A 16 -8.06 -31.26 8.96
N ALA A 17 -6.89 -31.54 9.56
CA ALA A 17 -5.89 -30.53 9.89
C ALA A 17 -5.36 -29.82 8.65
N ILE A 18 -5.08 -30.56 7.58
CA ILE A 18 -4.65 -29.98 6.29
C ILE A 18 -5.76 -29.12 5.68
N GLY A 19 -7.02 -29.61 5.70
CA GLY A 19 -8.17 -28.84 5.22
C GLY A 19 -8.35 -27.52 5.98
N TYR A 20 -8.24 -27.56 7.31
CA TYR A 20 -8.31 -26.36 8.15
C TYR A 20 -7.13 -25.42 7.91
N PHE A 21 -5.93 -25.94 7.73
CA PHE A 21 -4.74 -25.15 7.41
C PHE A 21 -4.88 -24.43 6.07
N LEU A 22 -5.38 -25.12 5.04
CA LEU A 22 -5.66 -24.51 3.73
C LEU A 22 -6.75 -23.44 3.82
N TYR A 23 -7.79 -23.66 4.61
CA TYR A 23 -8.83 -22.66 4.88
C TYR A 23 -8.25 -21.39 5.54
N LEU A 24 -7.35 -21.56 6.51
CA LEU A 24 -6.72 -20.46 7.23
C LEU A 24 -5.78 -19.64 6.33
N ILE A 25 -5.06 -20.31 5.41
CA ILE A 25 -4.26 -19.63 4.38
C ILE A 25 -5.16 -18.82 3.42
N ARG A 26 -6.28 -19.40 2.98
CA ARG A 26 -7.20 -18.72 2.06
C ARG A 26 -7.75 -17.43 2.65
N ASN A 27 -8.24 -17.45 3.89
CA ASN A 27 -8.79 -16.26 4.53
C ASN A 27 -7.71 -15.17 4.75
N LYS A 28 -6.48 -15.54 5.12
CA LYS A 28 -5.39 -14.55 5.20
C LYS A 28 -5.07 -13.92 3.85
N SER A 29 -5.10 -14.69 2.76
CA SER A 29 -4.75 -14.18 1.43
C SER A 29 -5.70 -13.09 0.92
N GLU A 30 -6.97 -13.12 1.32
CA GLU A 30 -7.96 -12.10 0.96
C GLU A 30 -7.71 -10.79 1.75
N ASP A 31 -7.41 -10.87 3.05
CA ASP A 31 -7.02 -9.70 3.87
C ASP A 31 -5.72 -9.04 3.35
N TYR A 32 -4.74 -9.83 2.89
CA TYR A 32 -3.50 -9.33 2.27
C TYR A 32 -3.72 -8.66 0.91
N LEU A 33 -4.82 -8.94 0.22
CA LEU A 33 -5.14 -8.34 -1.08
C LEU A 33 -5.85 -6.99 -0.92
N GLU A 34 -6.67 -6.84 0.13
CA GLU A 34 -7.30 -5.57 0.47
C GLU A 34 -6.29 -4.58 1.06
N ASN A 35 -5.38 -5.05 1.92
CA ASN A 35 -4.24 -4.28 2.37
C ASN A 35 -3.15 -4.29 1.31
N TYR A 36 -2.99 -3.21 0.53
CA TYR A 36 -2.03 -3.08 -0.58
C TYR A 36 -0.56 -3.35 -0.15
N TYR A 37 -0.19 -4.63 0.01
CA TYR A 37 1.09 -5.09 0.54
C TYR A 37 1.48 -4.46 1.89
N GLY A 38 0.51 -4.12 2.76
CA GLY A 38 0.75 -3.44 4.03
C GLY A 38 1.08 -1.94 3.91
N LEU A 39 1.10 -1.38 2.69
CA LEU A 39 1.27 0.06 2.48
C LEU A 39 0.07 0.86 2.99
N SER A 40 -1.12 0.27 3.09
CA SER A 40 -2.31 0.90 3.65
C SER A 40 -2.06 1.46 5.04
N ASP A 41 -1.47 0.64 5.91
CA ASP A 41 -1.22 1.00 7.31
C ASP A 41 -0.03 1.94 7.47
N ILE A 42 0.92 1.90 6.55
CA ILE A 42 2.13 2.75 6.57
C ILE A 42 1.83 4.14 5.98
N ILE A 43 1.08 4.19 4.88
CA ILE A 43 0.78 5.42 4.13
C ILE A 43 -0.41 6.15 4.73
N ILE A 44 -1.45 5.42 5.12
CA ILE A 44 -2.73 6.00 5.52
C ILE A 44 -2.95 5.72 7.00
N ASN A 45 -2.38 6.58 7.84
CA ASN A 45 -2.71 6.62 9.27
C ASN A 45 -4.01 7.41 9.48
N THR A 46 -5.13 6.83 9.04
CA THR A 46 -6.48 7.41 9.16
C THR A 46 -7.34 6.55 10.05
N ASP A 47 -8.19 7.19 10.86
CA ASP A 47 -9.21 6.52 11.70
C ASP A 47 -10.35 5.90 10.85
N TYR A 48 -10.37 6.17 9.54
CA TYR A 48 -11.40 5.69 8.62
C TYR A 48 -10.95 4.42 7.87
N GLU A 49 -11.34 3.23 8.33
CA GLU A 49 -11.00 1.95 7.67
C GLU A 49 -11.34 1.92 6.16
N ASN A 50 -12.45 2.55 5.77
CA ASN A 50 -12.88 2.64 4.37
C ASN A 50 -11.89 3.41 3.47
N GLU A 51 -11.06 4.26 4.06
CA GLU A 51 -10.02 5.01 3.35
C GLU A 51 -8.75 4.20 3.12
N LYS A 52 -8.53 3.13 3.88
CA LYS A 52 -7.41 2.19 3.72
C LYS A 52 -7.61 1.21 2.56
N SER A 53 -8.67 1.36 1.77
CA SER A 53 -8.93 0.49 0.63
C SER A 53 -7.81 0.58 -0.42
N ARG A 54 -7.58 -0.54 -1.11
CA ARG A 54 -6.65 -0.64 -2.23
C ARG A 54 -6.84 0.44 -3.29
N GLU A 55 -8.09 0.81 -3.59
CA GLU A 55 -8.39 1.81 -4.62
C GLU A 55 -7.93 3.20 -4.19
N ASN A 56 -8.17 3.54 -2.92
CA ASN A 56 -7.75 4.81 -2.34
C ASN A 56 -6.22 4.95 -2.29
N ILE A 57 -5.50 3.87 -1.96
CA ILE A 57 -4.03 3.85 -1.97
C ILE A 57 -3.49 4.07 -3.38
N LYS A 58 -4.09 3.43 -4.39
CA LYS A 58 -3.71 3.66 -5.79
C LYS A 58 -3.92 5.12 -6.19
N ILE A 59 -5.04 5.72 -5.79
CA ILE A 59 -5.31 7.15 -6.05
C ILE A 59 -4.22 7.99 -5.41
N ILE A 60 -3.90 7.78 -4.13
CA ILE A 60 -2.84 8.51 -3.42
C ILE A 60 -1.49 8.38 -4.14
N LEU A 61 -1.06 7.15 -4.43
CA LEU A 61 0.22 6.91 -5.09
C LEU A 61 0.28 7.55 -6.48
N ARG A 62 -0.82 7.47 -7.24
CA ARG A 62 -0.92 8.10 -8.57
C ARG A 62 -0.88 9.63 -8.45
N THR A 63 -1.59 10.21 -7.49
CA THR A 63 -1.58 11.65 -7.23
C THR A 63 -0.18 12.16 -6.88
N ILE A 64 0.56 11.43 -6.04
CA ILE A 64 1.94 11.76 -5.68
C ILE A 64 2.83 11.68 -6.92
N GLY A 65 2.74 10.58 -7.69
CA GLY A 65 3.51 10.41 -8.93
C GLY A 65 3.26 11.53 -9.94
N THR A 66 1.99 11.89 -10.19
CA THR A 66 1.64 13.02 -11.06
C THR A 66 2.18 14.35 -10.53
N SER A 67 2.10 14.56 -9.21
CA SER A 67 2.61 15.79 -8.60
C SER A 67 4.12 15.95 -8.78
N VAL A 68 4.88 14.86 -8.56
CA VAL A 68 6.33 14.84 -8.76
C VAL A 68 6.68 15.02 -10.23
N TYR A 69 6.03 14.28 -11.14
CA TYR A 69 6.26 14.38 -12.57
C TYR A 69 6.07 15.82 -13.09
N GLU A 70 4.96 16.46 -12.75
CA GLU A 70 4.68 17.82 -13.21
C GLU A 70 5.64 18.86 -12.62
N VAL A 71 6.17 18.62 -11.43
CA VAL A 71 7.15 19.53 -10.81
C VAL A 71 8.52 19.33 -11.46
N GLU A 72 8.95 18.09 -11.71
CA GLU A 72 10.20 17.80 -12.41
C GLU A 72 10.17 18.32 -13.86
N GLU A 73 9.04 18.20 -14.56
CA GLU A 73 8.89 18.70 -15.92
C GLU A 73 8.96 20.24 -15.99
N LYS A 74 8.34 20.95 -15.03
CA LYS A 74 8.25 22.42 -15.04
C LYS A 74 9.43 23.12 -14.36
N PHE A 75 10.09 22.45 -13.41
CA PHE A 75 11.10 23.06 -12.54
C PHE A 75 12.41 22.26 -12.52
N SER A 76 12.74 21.56 -13.61
CA SER A 76 13.94 20.71 -13.73
C SER A 76 15.25 21.34 -13.25
N ASN A 77 15.40 22.67 -13.41
CA ASN A 77 16.59 23.43 -13.02
C ASN A 77 16.57 23.97 -11.58
N GLU A 78 15.48 23.77 -10.82
CA GLU A 78 15.40 24.21 -9.43
C GLU A 78 16.04 23.21 -8.46
N PRO A 79 16.53 23.67 -7.29
CA PRO A 79 17.00 22.80 -6.23
C PRO A 79 15.94 21.79 -5.79
N ASN A 80 16.38 20.57 -5.45
CA ASN A 80 15.50 19.48 -5.04
C ASN A 80 14.63 19.82 -3.81
N GLU A 81 15.15 20.63 -2.88
CA GLU A 81 14.38 21.09 -1.70
C GLU A 81 13.14 21.90 -2.12
N ILE A 82 13.29 22.77 -3.12
CA ILE A 82 12.19 23.60 -3.62
C ILE A 82 11.18 22.75 -4.40
N LYS A 83 11.68 21.78 -5.20
CA LYS A 83 10.83 20.82 -5.92
C LYS A 83 10.02 19.95 -4.97
N GLU A 84 10.63 19.47 -3.89
CA GLU A 84 9.94 18.69 -2.86
C GLU A 84 8.79 19.47 -2.23
N ASP A 85 9.02 20.72 -1.81
CA ASP A 85 7.99 21.56 -1.19
C ASP A 85 6.84 21.89 -2.16
N ARG A 86 7.14 22.09 -3.44
CA ARG A 86 6.09 22.31 -4.46
C ARG A 86 5.30 21.05 -4.73
N ALA A 87 5.97 19.90 -4.85
CA ALA A 87 5.32 18.60 -5.04
C ALA A 87 4.43 18.27 -3.85
N LEU A 88 4.86 18.59 -2.62
CA LEU A 88 4.09 18.42 -1.40
C LEU A 88 2.80 19.24 -1.41
N LYS A 89 2.90 20.56 -1.66
CA LYS A 89 1.72 21.44 -1.71
C LYS A 89 0.72 20.98 -2.77
N LYS A 90 1.23 20.55 -3.92
CA LYS A 90 0.40 20.06 -5.03
C LYS A 90 -0.28 18.73 -4.71
N ALA A 91 0.44 17.78 -4.14
CA ALA A 91 -0.12 16.51 -3.72
C ALA A 91 -1.22 16.72 -2.67
N GLN A 92 -0.99 17.59 -1.68
CA GLN A 92 -2.00 17.92 -0.67
C GLN A 92 -3.24 18.59 -1.28
N GLN A 93 -3.08 19.45 -2.28
CA GLN A 93 -4.20 20.07 -2.98
C GLN A 93 -5.03 19.01 -3.73
N LEU A 94 -4.38 18.18 -4.55
CA LEU A 94 -5.05 17.14 -5.32
C LEU A 94 -5.76 16.12 -4.41
N LEU A 95 -5.13 15.71 -3.30
CA LEU A 95 -5.75 14.80 -2.33
C LEU A 95 -7.04 15.39 -1.71
N LYS A 96 -7.08 16.71 -1.46
CA LYS A 96 -8.30 17.39 -1.02
C LYS A 96 -9.38 17.40 -2.10
N GLU A 97 -9.00 17.61 -3.35
CA GLU A 97 -9.92 17.56 -4.51
C GLU A 97 -10.55 16.17 -4.67
N TYR A 98 -9.79 15.10 -4.38
CA TYR A 98 -10.27 13.72 -4.32
C TYR A 98 -11.14 13.40 -3.07
N LYS A 99 -11.47 14.40 -2.25
CA LYS A 99 -12.30 14.26 -1.03
C LYS A 99 -11.74 13.28 0.00
N PHE A 100 -10.42 13.10 0.04
CA PHE A 100 -9.77 12.32 1.09
C PHE A 100 -9.96 13.02 2.43
N LYS A 101 -10.58 12.35 3.41
CA LYS A 101 -10.82 12.90 4.76
C LYS A 101 -9.68 12.57 5.71
N GLY A 102 -8.98 11.46 5.45
CA GLY A 102 -7.82 11.03 6.21
C GLY A 102 -6.65 12.01 6.12
N LYS A 103 -5.95 12.17 7.25
CA LYS A 103 -4.77 13.01 7.32
C LYS A 103 -3.53 12.15 7.09
N ILE A 104 -2.97 12.21 5.89
CA ILE A 104 -1.64 11.63 5.63
C ILE A 104 -0.60 12.50 6.34
N ASN A 105 0.31 11.88 7.09
CA ASN A 105 1.42 12.60 7.71
C ASN A 105 2.29 13.27 6.63
N GLU A 106 2.67 14.53 6.85
CA GLU A 106 3.50 15.28 5.93
C GLU A 106 4.83 14.58 5.67
N ASP A 107 5.47 14.04 6.71
CA ASP A 107 6.73 13.31 6.58
C ASP A 107 6.57 12.09 5.66
N THR A 108 5.51 11.31 5.84
CA THR A 108 5.19 10.17 4.97
C THR A 108 5.02 10.62 3.53
N LEU A 109 4.34 11.75 3.31
CA LEU A 109 4.13 12.31 1.98
C LEU A 109 5.45 12.77 1.34
N ARG A 110 6.34 13.41 2.11
CA ARG A 110 7.70 13.78 1.67
C ARG A 110 8.54 12.55 1.33
N TYR A 111 8.49 11.49 2.13
CA TYR A 111 9.19 10.25 1.80
C TYR A 111 8.69 9.64 0.48
N LEU A 112 7.38 9.57 0.28
CA LEU A 112 6.80 9.07 -0.97
C LEU A 112 7.18 9.94 -2.18
N ILE A 113 7.26 11.25 -2.01
CA ILE A 113 7.74 12.19 -3.04
C ILE A 113 9.20 11.89 -3.40
N ARG A 114 10.08 11.74 -2.41
CA ARG A 114 11.51 11.42 -2.63
C ARG A 114 11.69 10.08 -3.33
N ILE A 115 10.92 9.06 -2.93
CA ILE A 115 10.93 7.74 -3.58
C ILE A 115 10.48 7.87 -5.04
N ASN A 116 9.39 8.58 -5.31
CA ASN A 116 8.93 8.79 -6.69
C ASN A 116 9.96 9.54 -7.53
N CYS A 117 10.60 10.57 -6.97
CA CYS A 117 11.65 11.32 -7.66
C CYS A 117 12.86 10.44 -7.98
N ALA A 118 13.30 9.59 -7.04
CA ALA A 118 14.40 8.66 -7.26
C ALA A 118 14.05 7.62 -8.34
N LEU A 119 12.86 7.01 -8.26
CA LEU A 119 12.36 6.06 -9.26
C LEU A 119 12.24 6.69 -10.64
N MET A 120 11.78 7.94 -10.72
CA MET A 120 11.66 8.67 -11.98
C MET A 120 13.05 8.91 -12.60
N ASN A 121 14.07 9.25 -11.79
CA ASN A 121 15.42 9.44 -12.29
C ASN A 121 16.05 8.12 -12.81
N ASP A 122 15.68 6.97 -12.23
CA ASP A 122 16.13 5.65 -12.70
C ASP A 122 15.34 5.15 -13.92
N LEU A 123 14.06 5.50 -14.06
CA LEU A 123 13.18 5.06 -15.15
C LEU A 123 13.31 5.90 -16.44
N TYR A 124 13.78 7.14 -16.33
CA TYR A 124 13.90 8.09 -17.45
C TYR A 124 15.36 8.43 -17.83
N LYS A 125 16.33 7.65 -17.33
CA LYS A 125 17.71 7.60 -17.85
C LYS A 125 17.81 6.68 -19.06
#